data_AF-A0A8J7F953-F1
#
_entry.id   AF-A0A8J7F953-F1
#
_cell.length_a   1.000
_cell.length_b   1.000
_cell.length_c   1.000
_cell.angle_alpha   90.00
_cell.angle_beta   90.00
_cell.angle_gamma   90.00
#
_symmetry.space_group_name_H-M   'P 1'
#
loop_
_entity.id
_entity.type
_entity.pdbx_description
1 polymer ?
#
loop_
_entity_poly.entity_id
_entity_poly.type
_entity_poly.pdbx_seq_one_letter_code
_entity_poly.pdbx_strand_id
1 'polypeptide(L)' 'MIGTTQAAKLLKICTQRVRRLLKEGRIKGARKDGRFWQIPLFHGKPKVTKGLRGPKPNWRKRTSTN' A
#
# COMPACT_ATOMS: atom_id res chain seq x y z
N MET A 1 -2.03 -7.42 -12.63
CA MET A 1 -1.09 -7.13 -11.51
C MET A 1 -0.45 -5.77 -11.75
N ILE A 2 0.00 -5.09 -10.70
CA ILE A 2 0.56 -3.74 -10.81
C ILE A 2 1.91 -3.61 -10.11
N GLY A 3 2.68 -2.60 -10.50
CA GLY A 3 3.96 -2.26 -9.87
C GLY A 3 3.81 -1.34 -8.65
N THR A 4 4.92 -1.11 -7.94
CA THR A 4 4.98 -0.24 -6.75
C THR A 4 4.48 1.19 -6.99
N THR A 5 4.77 1.77 -8.16
CA THR A 5 4.38 3.15 -8.48
C THR A 5 2.87 3.28 -8.66
N GLN A 6 2.25 2.33 -9.35
CA GLN A 6 0.79 2.28 -9.50
C GLN A 6 0.11 2.01 -8.14
N ALA A 7 0.68 1.11 -7.33
CA ALA A 7 0.14 0.80 -6.01
C ALA A 7 0.18 2.01 -5.07
N ALA A 8 1.25 2.81 -5.13
CA ALA A 8 1.38 4.06 -4.38
C ALA A 8 0.27 5.07 -4.73
N LYS A 9 -0.02 5.23 -6.03
CA LYS A 9 -1.12 6.09 -6.51
C LYS A 9 -2.48 5.62 -5.98
N LEU A 10 -2.78 4.32 -6.08
CA LEU A 10 -4.05 3.75 -5.61
C LEU A 10 -4.24 3.80 -4.09
N LEU A 11 -3.16 3.62 -3.33
CA LEU A 11 -3.16 3.69 -1.87
C LEU A 11 -3.01 5.12 -1.33
N LYS A 12 -2.75 6.11 -2.19
CA LYS A 12 -2.47 7.52 -1.82
C LYS A 12 -1.34 7.66 -0.79
N ILE A 13 -0.26 6.90 -0.96
CA ILE A 13 0.94 6.90 -0.10
C ILE A 13 2.21 6.96 -0.94
N CYS A 14 3.35 7.33 -0.33
CA CYS A 14 4.63 7.35 -1.03
C CYS A 14 5.12 5.94 -1.42
N THR A 15 5.86 5.84 -2.52
CA THR A 15 6.43 4.58 -3.03
C THR A 15 7.35 3.90 -2.00
N GLN A 16 8.08 4.68 -1.20
CA GLN A 16 8.92 4.17 -0.11
C GLN A 16 8.09 3.46 0.96
N ARG A 17 6.90 3.99 1.31
CA ARG A 17 5.99 3.30 2.24
C ARG A 17 5.45 2.01 1.64
N VAL A 18 5.12 1.97 0.35
CA VAL A 18 4.71 0.72 -0.33
C VAL A 18 5.83 -0.32 -0.25
N ARG A 19 7.08 0.06 -0.54
CA ARG A 19 8.25 -0.84 -0.40
C ARG A 19 8.40 -1.37 1.03
N ARG A 20 8.20 -0.51 2.03
CA ARG A 20 8.21 -0.93 3.44
C ARG A 20 7.09 -1.93 3.75
N LEU A 21 5.87 -1.69 3.28
CA LEU A 21 4.75 -2.63 3.44
C LEU A 21 5.00 -3.98 2.75
N LEU A 22 5.66 -3.98 1.60
CA LEU A 22 6.05 -5.19 0.89
C LEU A 22 7.11 -5.99 1.67
N LYS A 23 8.14 -5.30 2.19
CA LYS A 23 9.15 -5.92 3.07
C LYS A 23 8.53 -6.46 4.37
N GLU A 24 7.54 -5.76 4.92
CA GLU A 24 6.78 -6.21 6.10
C GLU A 24 5.78 -7.35 5.78
N GLY A 25 5.63 -7.77 4.51
CA GLY A 25 4.67 -8.83 4.12
C GLY A 25 3.20 -8.41 4.22
N ARG A 26 2.92 -7.10 4.24
CA ARG A 26 1.58 -6.57 4.55
C ARG A 26 0.69 -6.34 3.35
N ILE A 27 1.20 -6.45 2.13
CA ILE A 27 0.39 -6.37 0.92
C ILE A 27 0.00 -7.79 0.50
N LYS A 28 -1.29 -8.10 0.58
CA LYS A 28 -1.80 -9.46 0.36
C LYS A 28 -1.48 -9.92 -1.07
N GLY A 29 -0.86 -11.11 -1.19
CA GLY A 29 -0.57 -11.75 -2.47
C GLY A 29 0.47 -11.04 -3.33
N ALA A 30 1.21 -10.07 -2.78
CA ALA A 30 2.32 -9.46 -3.49
C ALA A 30 3.48 -10.45 -3.62
N ARG A 31 4.06 -10.54 -4.82
CA ARG A 31 5.22 -11.38 -5.11
C ARG A 31 6.36 -10.56 -5.69
N LYS A 32 7.59 -10.97 -5.40
CA LYS A 32 8.79 -10.34 -5.96
C LYS A 32 9.19 -11.11 -7.22
N ASP A 33 9.32 -10.40 -8.33
CA ASP A 33 9.70 -10.93 -9.63
C ASP A 33 10.97 -10.20 -10.08
N GLY A 34 12.12 -10.84 -9.83
CA GLY A 34 13.45 -10.23 -9.98
C GLY A 34 13.58 -8.91 -9.20
N ARG A 35 13.75 -7.80 -9.93
CA ARG A 35 13.89 -6.44 -9.37
C ARG A 35 12.54 -5.81 -9.01
N PHE A 36 11.44 -6.33 -9.52
CA PHE A 36 10.12 -5.70 -9.43
C PHE A 36 9.20 -6.42 -8.45
N TRP A 37 8.17 -5.70 -8.01
CA TRP A 37 7.09 -6.26 -7.21
C TRP A 37 5.83 -6.34 -8.05
N GLN A 38 5.19 -7.50 -8.05
CA GLN A 38 3.89 -7.72 -8.65
C GLN A 38 2.84 -7.75 -7.55
N ILE A 39 1.96 -6.75 -7.59
CA ILE A 39 0.94 -6.52 -6.56
C ILE A 39 -0.44 -6.84 -7.18
N PRO A 40 -1.21 -7.78 -6.62
CA PRO A 40 -2.56 -8.04 -7.07
C PRO A 40 -3.53 -6.95 -6.61
N LEU A 41 -4.58 -6.75 -7.38
CA LEU A 41 -5.68 -5.86 -7.05
C LEU A 41 -6.85 -6.69 -6.54
N PHE A 42 -7.46 -6.22 -5.46
CA PHE A 42 -8.73 -6.72 -4.94
C PHE A 42 -9.74 -5.59 -5.05
N HIS A 43 -10.81 -5.77 -5.82
CA HIS A 43 -11.80 -4.72 -6.11
C HIS A 43 -11.14 -3.39 -6.59
N GLY A 44 -10.17 -3.50 -7.49
CA GLY A 44 -9.47 -2.35 -8.07
C GLY A 44 -8.40 -1.69 -7.19
N LYS A 45 -8.11 -2.18 -5.98
CA LYS A 45 -7.08 -1.61 -5.09
C LYS A 45 -6.21 -2.68 -4.43
N PRO A 46 -4.93 -2.40 -4.11
CA PRO A 46 -4.12 -3.30 -3.29
C PRO A 46 -4.70 -3.44 -1.88
N LYS A 47 -4.72 -4.67 -1.36
CA LYS A 47 -5.18 -4.95 0.01
C LYS A 47 -4.01 -4.97 0.98
N VAL A 48 -4.00 -4.02 1.92
CA VAL A 48 -2.96 -3.90 2.96
C VAL A 48 -3.49 -4.39 4.30
N THR A 49 -2.76 -5.28 4.98
CA THR A 49 -3.10 -5.75 6.33
C THR A 49 -2.76 -4.69 7.38
N LYS A 50 -3.58 -4.61 8.44
CA LYS A 50 -3.35 -3.70 9.55
C LYS A 50 -2.08 -4.10 10.31
N GLY A 51 -1.38 -3.09 10.84
CA GLY A 51 -0.23 -3.33 11.71
C GLY A 51 -0.74 -3.70 13.10
N LEU A 52 0.03 -4.52 13.82
CA LEU A 52 -0.32 -4.97 15.16
C LEU A 52 -0.03 -3.92 16.24
N ARG A 53 0.87 -2.97 15.97
CA ARG A 53 1.35 -1.98 16.95
C ARG A 53 1.12 -0.55 16.49
N GLY A 54 1.00 0.35 17.48
CA GLY A 54 0.92 1.79 17.31
C GLY A 54 -0.51 2.30 17.04
N PRO A 55 -0.72 3.62 17.16
CA PRO A 55 -2.00 4.25 16.88
C PRO A 55 -2.42 4.02 15.42
N LYS A 56 -3.73 3.86 15.20
CA LYS A 56 -4.30 3.71 13.85
C LYS A 56 -3.83 4.90 12.98
N PRO A 57 -3.44 4.66 11.71
CA PRO A 57 -2.95 5.74 10.85
C PRO A 57 -4.03 6.82 10.71
N ASN A 58 -3.71 8.05 11.11
CA ASN A 58 -4.59 9.22 11.03
C ASN A 58 -4.49 9.97 9.69
N TRP A 59 -3.98 9.30 8.65
CA TRP A 59 -3.56 9.96 7.41
C TRP A 59 -4.78 10.48 6.65
N ARG A 60 -5.04 11.78 6.88
CA ARG A 60 -6.06 12.69 6.32
C ARG A 60 -7.51 12.47 6.76
N LYS A 61 -7.91 13.19 7.83
CA LYS A 61 -9.28 13.70 8.05
C LYS A 61 -9.33 15.23 8.09
N ARG A 62 -8.60 15.94 7.22
CA ARG A 62 -8.93 17.35 6.97
C ARG A 62 -9.90 17.38 5.79
N THR A 63 -11.18 17.24 6.09
CA THR A 63 -12.22 17.85 5.26
C THR A 63 -12.02 19.35 5.41
N SER A 64 -11.51 20.01 4.37
CA SER A 64 -11.63 21.46 4.28
C SER A 64 -13.12 21.72 4.04
N THR A 65 -13.87 22.03 5.10
CA THR A 65 -15.21 22.58 4.96
C THR A 65 -15.02 23.99 4.40
N ASN A 66 -15.61 24.24 3.23
CA ASN A 66 -15.73 25.56 2.63
C ASN A 66 -16.93 26.27 3.23
#